data_AF-A0A7C6S570-F1
#
_entry.id   AF-A0A7C6S570-F1
#
_cell.length_a   1.000
_cell.length_b   1.000
_cell.length_c   1.000
_cell.angle_alpha   90.00
_cell.angle_beta   90.00
_cell.angle_gamma   90.00
#
_symmetry.space_group_name_H-M   'P 1'
#
loop_
_entity.id
_entity.type
_entity.pdbx_description
1 polymer ?
#
loop_
_entity_poly.entity_id
_entity_poly.type
_entity_poly.pdbx_seq_one_letter_code
_entity_poly.pdbx_strand_id
1 'polypeptide(L)'
;MKFNIPAKPVEAIDFEFETEAEQFLPDYVKPLRPASVKGKLTPKNDGYRAEGTIIYSFEYNCDLCAKTSKFSKTVNFDEDFTKQKNQQDAYGFEGDIIDITQLVIDTIVLSLPSRLICESDCKGLCPVCGTDKNNKECGCKIEQTASNPFEILKGIGGEK
;
A
#
# COMPACT_ATOMS: atom_id res chain seq x y z
N MET A 1 11.18 11.18 8.67
CA MET A 1 12.00 11.54 7.48
C MET A 1 12.00 13.06 7.44
N LYS A 2 12.95 13.67 8.14
CA LYS A 2 12.86 15.08 8.57
C LYS A 2 13.79 15.96 7.76
N PHE A 3 13.27 17.04 7.20
CA PHE A 3 14.03 18.02 6.43
C PHE A 3 14.00 19.37 7.12
N ASN A 4 15.17 19.99 7.21
CA ASN A 4 15.30 21.35 7.74
C ASN A 4 14.99 22.37 6.65
N ILE A 5 14.10 23.30 6.97
CA ILE A 5 13.84 24.47 6.17
C ILE A 5 15.04 25.41 6.29
N PRO A 6 15.69 25.79 5.18
CA PRO A 6 16.83 26.69 5.23
C PRO A 6 16.38 28.10 5.66
N ALA A 7 17.18 28.74 6.51
CA ALA A 7 16.92 30.10 7.00
C ALA A 7 16.97 31.18 5.89
N LYS A 8 17.52 30.85 4.71
CA LYS A 8 17.48 31.69 3.51
C LYS A 8 16.46 31.11 2.53
N PRO A 9 15.66 31.94 1.86
CA PRO A 9 14.71 31.46 0.86
C PRO A 9 15.46 30.75 -0.26
N VAL A 10 15.08 29.49 -0.49
CA VAL A 10 15.53 28.66 -1.62
C VAL A 10 14.35 28.38 -2.53
N GLU A 11 14.60 28.20 -3.82
CA GLU A 11 13.53 27.90 -4.79
C GLU A 11 12.94 26.50 -4.56
N ALA A 12 13.77 25.53 -4.19
CA ALA A 12 13.35 24.19 -3.84
C ALA A 12 14.38 23.52 -2.91
N ILE A 13 13.93 22.51 -2.17
CA ILE A 13 14.78 21.61 -1.39
C ILE A 13 14.60 20.21 -1.98
N ASP A 14 15.57 19.76 -2.79
CA ASP A 14 15.59 18.40 -3.31
C ASP A 14 15.97 17.40 -2.22
N PHE A 15 15.36 16.22 -2.26
CA PHE A 15 15.69 15.11 -1.38
C PHE A 15 15.66 13.77 -2.11
N GLU A 16 16.58 12.90 -1.72
CA GLU A 16 16.66 11.51 -2.16
C GLU A 16 17.18 10.66 -1.01
N PHE A 17 16.44 9.61 -0.65
CA PHE A 17 16.85 8.69 0.40
C PHE A 17 16.21 7.31 0.21
N GLU A 18 16.77 6.33 0.92
CA GLU A 18 16.18 5.01 1.10
C GLU A 18 15.64 4.85 2.52
N THR A 19 14.58 4.08 2.68
CA THR A 19 13.97 3.78 3.98
C THR A 19 13.57 2.32 4.07
N GLU A 20 13.61 1.79 5.29
CA GLU A 20 13.10 0.45 5.61
C GLU A 20 11.64 0.32 5.18
N ALA A 21 11.36 -0.72 4.39
CA ALA A 21 10.05 -0.90 3.78
C ALA A 21 9.05 -1.59 4.71
N GLU A 22 9.59 -2.25 5.73
CA GLU A 22 8.88 -2.87 6.85
C GLU A 22 8.02 -1.85 7.62
N GLN A 23 8.32 -0.55 7.54
CA GLN A 23 7.58 0.49 8.26
C GLN A 23 6.18 0.77 7.68
N PHE A 24 5.90 0.33 6.44
CA PHE A 24 4.66 0.64 5.73
C PHE A 24 4.11 -0.51 4.90
N LEU A 25 4.83 -1.63 4.79
CA LEU A 25 4.33 -2.83 4.14
C LEU A 25 3.64 -3.76 5.14
N PRO A 26 2.59 -4.48 4.73
CA PRO A 26 1.94 -5.46 5.60
C PRO A 26 2.88 -6.59 6.03
N ASP A 27 2.74 -7.09 7.27
CA ASP A 27 3.63 -8.11 7.85
C ASP A 27 3.66 -9.44 7.07
N TYR A 28 2.67 -9.71 6.24
CA TYR A 28 2.57 -10.92 5.43
C TYR A 28 3.29 -10.83 4.07
N VAL A 29 3.92 -9.69 3.76
CA VAL A 29 4.80 -9.54 2.60
C VAL A 29 6.24 -9.33 3.03
N LYS A 30 7.18 -9.74 2.18
CA LYS A 30 8.61 -9.63 2.45
C LYS A 30 9.24 -8.57 1.56
N PRO A 31 9.78 -7.47 2.11
CA PRO A 31 10.48 -6.47 1.30
C PRO A 31 11.63 -7.08 0.50
N LEU A 32 11.74 -6.68 -0.78
CA LEU A 32 12.87 -7.11 -1.63
C LEU A 32 14.08 -6.19 -1.50
N ARG A 33 13.83 -4.94 -1.10
CA ARG A 33 14.81 -3.85 -0.92
C ARG A 33 14.14 -2.73 -0.10
N PRO A 34 14.93 -1.82 0.49
CA PRO A 34 14.43 -0.54 0.98
C PRO A 34 13.60 0.19 -0.09
N ALA A 35 12.61 0.99 0.33
CA ALA A 35 11.92 1.87 -0.61
C ALA A 35 12.80 3.08 -0.91
N SER A 36 12.85 3.45 -2.19
CA SER A 36 13.54 4.65 -2.64
C SER A 36 12.53 5.79 -2.77
N VAL A 37 12.84 6.93 -2.15
CA VAL A 37 12.02 8.13 -2.18
C VAL A 37 12.84 9.26 -2.78
N LYS A 38 12.31 9.91 -3.80
CA LYS A 38 12.90 11.11 -4.42
C LYS A 38 11.84 12.18 -4.56
N GLY A 39 12.21 13.43 -4.33
CA GLY A 39 11.28 14.53 -4.50
C GLY A 39 11.91 15.87 -4.18
N LYS A 40 11.04 16.88 -4.11
CA LYS A 40 11.40 18.25 -3.78
C LYS A 40 10.33 18.90 -2.91
N LEU A 41 10.76 19.82 -2.06
CA LEU A 41 9.89 20.75 -1.34
C LEU A 41 10.00 22.12 -1.98
N THR A 42 8.88 22.65 -2.48
CA THR A 42 8.82 23.99 -3.09
C THR A 42 8.04 24.94 -2.18
N PRO A 43 8.54 26.13 -1.83
CA PRO A 43 7.79 27.09 -1.03
C PRO A 43 6.46 27.50 -1.68
N LYS A 44 5.42 27.65 -0.86
CA LYS A 44 4.09 28.17 -1.22
C LYS A 44 3.70 29.27 -0.23
N ASN A 45 2.68 30.07 -0.55
CA ASN A 45 2.27 31.24 0.23
C ASN A 45 2.18 31.01 1.76
N ASP A 46 1.75 29.83 2.21
CA ASP A 46 1.62 29.49 3.64
C ASP A 46 2.19 28.10 3.99
N GLY A 47 3.32 27.72 3.35
CA GLY A 47 3.96 26.45 3.62
C GLY A 47 4.82 25.93 2.47
N TYR A 48 4.73 24.62 2.22
CA TYR A 48 5.54 23.94 1.22
C TYR A 48 4.69 22.95 0.44
N ARG A 49 5.03 22.72 -0.82
CA ARG A 49 4.48 21.63 -1.62
C ARG A 49 5.54 20.56 -1.80
N ALA A 50 5.20 19.32 -1.44
CA ALA A 50 6.05 18.16 -1.60
C ALA A 50 5.62 17.39 -2.85
N GLU A 51 6.52 17.28 -3.82
CA GLU A 51 6.29 16.53 -5.06
C GLU A 51 7.40 15.50 -5.26
N GLY A 52 7.05 14.31 -5.68
CA GLY A 52 8.06 13.28 -5.92
C GLY A 52 7.51 11.91 -6.27
N THR A 53 8.41 10.94 -6.18
CA THR A 53 8.19 9.56 -6.58
C THR A 53 8.76 8.62 -5.52
N ILE A 54 8.00 7.57 -5.23
CA ILE A 54 8.38 6.46 -4.36
C ILE A 54 8.44 5.19 -5.21
N ILE A 55 9.51 4.42 -5.04
CA ILE A 55 9.67 3.11 -5.67
C ILE A 55 9.82 2.09 -4.56
N TYR A 56 8.93 1.10 -4.54
CA TYR A 56 8.95 0.03 -3.54
C TYR A 56 8.62 -1.31 -4.18
N SER A 57 9.09 -2.38 -3.55
CA SER A 57 8.93 -3.74 -4.06
C SER A 57 9.02 -4.79 -2.96
N PHE A 58 8.21 -5.83 -3.07
CA PHE A 58 8.13 -6.92 -2.10
C PHE A 58 7.79 -8.26 -2.77
N GLU A 59 8.11 -9.33 -2.07
CA GLU A 59 7.69 -10.70 -2.36
C GLU A 59 6.44 -11.02 -1.55
N TYR A 60 5.51 -11.76 -2.15
CA TYR A 60 4.26 -12.17 -1.55
C TYR A 60 3.87 -13.57 -2.01
N ASN A 61 2.95 -14.21 -1.29
CA ASN A 61 2.30 -15.43 -1.77
C ASN A 61 0.97 -15.07 -2.41
N CYS A 62 0.72 -15.56 -3.62
CA CYS A 62 -0.51 -15.27 -4.35
C CYS A 62 -1.75 -15.72 -3.55
N ASP A 63 -2.72 -14.82 -3.39
CA ASP A 63 -3.97 -15.05 -2.65
C ASP A 63 -4.85 -16.16 -3.27
N LEU A 64 -4.54 -16.60 -4.49
CA LEU A 64 -5.30 -17.61 -5.23
C LEU A 64 -4.57 -18.94 -5.36
N CYS A 65 -3.31 -18.93 -5.80
CA CYS A 65 -2.55 -20.16 -6.06
C CYS A 65 -1.44 -20.43 -5.03
N ALA A 66 -1.25 -19.54 -4.05
CA ALA A 66 -0.20 -19.61 -3.03
C ALA A 66 1.24 -19.58 -3.56
N LYS A 67 1.44 -19.40 -4.88
CA LYS A 67 2.78 -19.26 -5.48
C LYS A 67 3.45 -17.97 -5.02
N THR A 68 4.70 -18.07 -4.61
CA THR A 68 5.55 -16.92 -4.31
C THR A 68 5.79 -16.09 -5.57
N SER A 69 5.48 -14.80 -5.49
CA SER A 69 5.53 -13.84 -6.59
C SER A 69 6.08 -12.50 -6.10
N LYS A 70 6.44 -11.62 -7.05
CA LYS A 70 7.05 -10.33 -6.76
C LYS A 70 6.15 -9.20 -7.21
N PHE A 71 6.12 -8.14 -6.43
CA PHE A 71 5.42 -6.91 -6.72
C PHE A 71 6.43 -5.76 -6.74
N SER A 72 6.29 -4.84 -7.69
CA SER A 72 7.06 -3.60 -7.74
C SER A 72 6.14 -2.50 -8.26
N LYS A 73 6.17 -1.35 -7.62
CA LYS A 73 5.38 -0.19 -8.04
C LYS A 73 6.16 1.09 -7.87
N THR A 74 5.91 2.00 -8.80
CA THR A 74 6.33 3.39 -8.75
C THR A 74 5.08 4.22 -8.53
N VAL A 75 5.09 5.06 -7.50
CA VAL A 75 3.95 5.91 -7.12
C VAL A 75 4.41 7.33 -6.93
N ASN A 76 3.57 8.29 -7.29
CA ASN A 76 3.88 9.70 -7.15
C ASN A 76 3.09 10.27 -5.97
N PHE A 77 3.66 11.27 -5.31
CA PHE A 77 2.98 12.07 -4.31
C PHE A 77 3.08 13.55 -4.71
N ASP A 78 2.05 14.30 -4.32
CA ASP A 78 1.91 15.73 -4.60
C ASP A 78 1.00 16.34 -3.54
N GLU A 79 1.59 16.82 -2.44
CA GLU A 79 0.85 17.20 -1.24
C GLU A 79 1.35 18.51 -0.63
N ASP A 80 0.44 19.27 -0.02
CA ASP A 80 0.77 20.52 0.67
C ASP A 80 1.07 20.28 2.17
N PHE A 81 2.09 20.98 2.66
CA PHE A 81 2.46 21.09 4.08
C PHE A 81 2.19 22.51 4.57
N THR A 82 1.46 22.66 5.68
CA THR A 82 1.09 23.96 6.26
C THR A 82 1.49 24.06 7.74
N LYS A 83 1.65 25.30 8.24
CA LYS A 83 2.06 25.56 9.64
C LYS A 83 0.96 25.27 10.67
N GLN A 84 -0.29 25.14 10.25
CA GLN A 84 -1.42 24.85 11.13
C GLN A 84 -2.25 23.73 10.50
N LYS A 85 -2.48 22.66 11.25
CA LYS A 85 -3.32 21.50 10.86
C LYS A 85 -4.82 21.86 10.89
N ASN A 86 -5.20 22.99 10.29
CA ASN A 86 -6.56 23.54 10.27
C ASN A 86 -7.33 23.17 8.99
N GLN A 87 -6.67 22.53 8.02
CA GLN A 87 -7.31 22.00 6.82
C GLN A 87 -7.30 20.47 6.91
N GLN A 88 -8.44 19.84 6.61
CA GLN A 88 -8.66 18.40 6.74
C GLN A 88 -7.75 17.54 5.83
N ASP A 89 -7.16 18.15 4.80
CA ASP A 89 -6.39 17.47 3.75
C ASP A 89 -4.94 17.96 3.63
N ALA A 90 -4.35 18.57 4.68
CA ALA A 90 -2.97 19.08 4.64
C ALA A 90 -2.08 18.46 5.74
N TYR A 91 -0.81 18.22 5.40
CA TYR A 91 0.19 17.78 6.38
C TYR A 91 0.66 18.97 7.22
N GLY A 92 0.69 18.80 8.55
CA GLY A 92 1.17 19.84 9.45
C GLY A 92 2.69 19.78 9.64
N PHE A 93 3.34 20.93 9.80
CA PHE A 93 4.73 21.01 10.25
C PHE A 93 4.92 22.12 11.30
N GLU A 94 5.93 21.98 12.15
CA GLU A 94 6.23 22.93 13.23
C GLU A 94 7.67 23.42 13.16
N GLY A 95 7.86 24.72 13.45
CA GLY A 95 9.17 25.36 13.39
C GLY A 95 9.78 25.28 11.99
N ASP A 96 11.03 24.82 11.93
CA ASP A 96 11.81 24.74 10.71
C ASP A 96 11.97 23.29 10.21
N ILE A 97 11.13 22.35 10.65
CA ILE A 97 11.25 20.92 10.32
C ILE A 97 9.99 20.44 9.61
N ILE A 98 10.16 19.89 8.40
CA ILE A 98 9.12 19.16 7.67
C ILE A 98 9.39 17.66 7.79
N ASP A 99 8.44 16.91 8.35
CA ASP A 99 8.52 15.45 8.41
C ASP A 99 7.58 14.82 7.38
N ILE A 100 8.14 14.21 6.34
CA ILE A 100 7.35 13.57 5.28
C ILE A 100 7.04 12.10 5.57
N THR A 101 7.37 11.57 6.76
CA THR A 101 7.15 10.15 7.06
C THR A 101 5.70 9.73 6.85
N GLN A 102 4.73 10.50 7.34
CA GLN A 102 3.32 10.15 7.17
C GLN A 102 2.90 10.20 5.70
N LEU A 103 3.36 11.20 4.95
CA LEU A 103 3.11 11.31 3.51
C LEU A 103 3.59 10.07 2.74
N VAL A 104 4.80 9.60 3.03
CA VAL A 104 5.37 8.41 2.38
C VAL A 104 4.55 7.17 2.75
N ILE A 105 4.19 7.01 4.03
CA ILE A 105 3.37 5.88 4.51
C ILE A 105 2.01 5.88 3.81
N ASP A 106 1.28 6.99 3.84
CA ASP A 106 -0.06 7.12 3.27
C ASP A 106 -0.04 6.84 1.77
N THR A 107 0.93 7.42 1.05
CA THR A 107 1.08 7.20 -0.40
C THR A 107 1.30 5.72 -0.72
N ILE A 108 2.14 5.01 0.05
CA ILE A 108 2.39 3.59 -0.18
C ILE A 108 1.15 2.77 0.16
N VAL A 109 0.56 2.97 1.34
CA VAL A 109 -0.61 2.21 1.81
C VAL A 109 -1.79 2.36 0.85
N LEU A 110 -2.10 3.58 0.41
CA LEU A 110 -3.19 3.84 -0.54
C LEU A 110 -2.92 3.25 -1.93
N SER A 111 -1.66 3.02 -2.27
CA SER A 111 -1.27 2.46 -3.55
C SER A 111 -1.19 0.93 -3.57
N LEU A 112 -1.27 0.26 -2.41
CA LEU A 112 -1.27 -1.20 -2.34
C LEU A 112 -2.53 -1.77 -3.01
N PRO A 113 -2.40 -2.88 -3.75
CA PRO A 113 -3.57 -3.56 -4.31
C PRO A 113 -4.39 -4.19 -3.18
N SER A 114 -5.71 -4.20 -3.32
CA SER A 114 -6.62 -4.88 -2.38
C SER A 114 -6.47 -6.41 -2.40
N ARG A 115 -5.86 -6.96 -3.45
CA ARG A 115 -5.58 -8.39 -3.61
C ARG A 115 -4.24 -8.60 -4.30
N LEU A 116 -3.45 -9.52 -3.78
CA LEU A 116 -2.14 -9.90 -4.32
C LEU A 116 -2.26 -11.18 -5.15
N ILE A 117 -2.42 -11.05 -6.46
CA ILE A 117 -2.49 -12.17 -7.41
C ILE A 117 -1.28 -12.16 -8.34
N CYS A 118 -0.71 -13.34 -8.60
CA CYS A 118 0.50 -13.49 -9.41
C CYS A 118 0.34 -13.03 -10.86
N GLU A 119 -0.90 -13.05 -11.36
CA GLU A 119 -1.30 -12.61 -12.69
C GLU A 119 -2.81 -12.30 -12.69
N SER A 120 -3.29 -11.52 -13.66
CA SER A 120 -4.67 -11.05 -13.72
C SER A 120 -5.71 -12.16 -13.87
N ASP A 121 -5.35 -13.28 -14.48
CA ASP A 121 -6.20 -14.43 -14.78
C ASP A 121 -5.86 -15.67 -13.96
N CYS A 122 -5.18 -15.49 -12.82
CA CYS A 122 -4.81 -16.58 -11.93
C CYS A 122 -6.05 -17.42 -11.56
N LYS A 123 -6.06 -18.68 -11.96
CA LYS A 123 -7.18 -19.60 -11.72
C LYS A 123 -7.23 -20.05 -10.26
N GLY A 124 -6.11 -19.97 -9.55
CA GLY A 124 -5.96 -20.37 -8.15
C GLY A 124 -5.98 -21.88 -7.91
N LEU A 125 -6.02 -22.27 -6.65
CA LEU A 125 -6.11 -23.68 -6.25
C LEU A 125 -7.53 -24.21 -6.42
N CYS A 126 -7.65 -25.52 -6.69
CA CYS A 126 -8.92 -26.21 -6.59
C CYS A 126 -9.38 -26.26 -5.12
N PRO A 127 -10.61 -25.83 -4.80
CA PRO A 127 -11.09 -25.83 -3.42
C PRO A 127 -11.33 -27.24 -2.85
N VAL A 128 -11.34 -28.27 -3.71
CA VAL A 128 -11.56 -29.67 -3.30
C VAL A 128 -10.25 -30.41 -3.03
N CYS A 129 -9.26 -30.28 -3.93
CA CYS A 129 -8.03 -31.09 -3.86
C CYS A 129 -6.73 -30.28 -3.77
N GLY A 130 -6.80 -28.95 -3.81
CA GLY A 130 -5.62 -28.08 -3.73
C GLY A 130 -4.74 -28.05 -4.98
N THR A 131 -5.15 -28.67 -6.10
CA THR A 131 -4.40 -28.60 -7.36
C THR A 131 -4.35 -27.16 -7.89
N ASP A 132 -3.16 -26.69 -8.27
CA ASP A 132 -2.99 -25.41 -8.96
C ASP A 132 -3.56 -25.47 -10.38
N LYS A 133 -4.68 -24.78 -10.59
CA LYS A 133 -5.42 -24.77 -11.85
C LYS A 133 -4.72 -23.97 -12.95
N ASN A 134 -3.67 -23.21 -12.62
CA ASN A 134 -2.83 -22.56 -13.63
C ASN A 134 -1.97 -23.57 -14.38
N ASN A 135 -1.57 -24.66 -13.72
CA ASN A 135 -0.70 -25.69 -14.31
C ASN A 135 -1.49 -26.87 -14.90
N LYS A 136 -2.56 -27.30 -14.24
CA LYS A 136 -3.40 -28.42 -14.72
C LYS A 136 -4.82 -28.34 -14.20
N GLU A 137 -5.76 -28.86 -14.99
CA GLU A 137 -7.12 -29.07 -14.51
C GLU A 137 -7.23 -30.33 -13.64
N CYS A 138 -8.20 -30.33 -12.74
CA CYS A 138 -8.58 -31.50 -11.95
C CYS A 138 -10.05 -31.85 -12.22
N GLY A 139 -10.40 -33.13 -12.17
CA GLY A 139 -11.79 -33.59 -12.37
C GLY A 139 -12.72 -33.40 -11.16
N CYS A 140 -12.35 -32.59 -10.17
CA CYS A 140 -13.18 -32.37 -8.99
C CYS A 140 -14.48 -31.66 -9.37
N LYS A 141 -15.61 -32.24 -8.97
CA LYS A 141 -16.92 -31.61 -9.10
C LYS A 141 -17.17 -30.77 -7.86
N ILE A 142 -17.42 -29.48 -8.04
CA ILE A 142 -17.95 -28.65 -6.97
C ILE A 142 -19.45 -28.93 -6.93
N GLU A 143 -19.87 -29.80 -6.02
CA GLU A 143 -21.29 -29.97 -5.75
C GLU A 143 -21.80 -28.67 -5.12
N GLN A 144 -22.57 -27.90 -5.91
CA GLN A 144 -23.41 -26.84 -5.38
C GLN A 144 -24.50 -27.52 -4.57
N THR A 145 -24.22 -27.85 -3.32
CA THR A 145 -25.25 -28.31 -2.40
C THR A 145 -26.23 -27.15 -2.22
N ALA A 146 -27.45 -27.40 -2.66
CA ALA A 146 -28.60 -26.52 -2.51
C ALA A 146 -28.98 -26.42 -1.03
N SER A 147 -28.23 -25.61 -0.30
CA SER A 147 -28.57 -24.94 0.95
C SER A 147 -27.38 -24.03 1.21
N ASN A 148 -27.58 -22.72 1.09
CA ASN A 148 -26.60 -21.72 1.53
C ASN A 148 -25.95 -22.18 2.87
N PRO A 149 -24.62 -22.13 3.06
CA PRO A 149 -23.96 -22.54 4.31
C PRO A 149 -24.57 -21.88 5.57
N PHE A 150 -25.17 -20.71 5.40
CA PHE A 150 -25.87 -19.96 6.44
C PHE A 150 -27.32 -20.41 6.70
N GLU A 151 -27.86 -21.41 5.97
CA GLU A 151 -29.18 -21.99 6.27
C GLU A 151 -29.23 -22.62 7.67
N ILE A 152 -28.09 -23.11 8.18
CA ILE A 152 -27.94 -23.58 9.56
C ILE A 152 -28.27 -22.48 10.58
N LEU A 153 -28.13 -21.19 10.19
CA LEU A 153 -28.37 -20.04 11.06
C LEU A 153 -29.81 -19.52 11.00
N LYS A 154 -30.69 -20.05 10.14
CA LYS A 154 -32.10 -19.59 10.03
C LYS A 154 -32.88 -19.70 11.34
N GLY A 155 -32.47 -20.54 12.28
CA GLY A 155 -33.12 -20.75 13.58
C GLY A 155 -32.52 -19.97 14.76
N ILE A 156 -31.46 -19.19 14.56
CA ILE A 156 -30.72 -18.55 15.67
C ILE A 156 -31.18 -17.10 15.93
N GLY A 157 -31.96 -16.50 15.01
CA GLY A 157 -32.60 -15.20 15.20
C GLY A 157 -33.96 -15.31 15.92
N GLY A 158 -33.97 -15.84 17.14
CA GLY A 158 -35.14 -15.88 18.02
C GLY A 158 -35.23 -14.61 18.87
N GLU A 159 -36.41 -13.99 18.84
CA GLU A 159 -36.88 -12.79 19.55
C GLU A 159 -36.13 -12.41 20.84
N LYS A 160 -35.65 -11.16 20.87
CA LYS A 160 -35.84 -10.17 21.96
C LYS A 160 -35.46 -8.78 21.52
#